data_AF-A0A9Q1MJN9-F1
#
_entry.id   AF-A0A9Q1MJN9-F1
#
_cell.length_a   1.000
_cell.length_b   1.000
_cell.length_c   1.000
_cell.angle_alpha   90.00
_cell.angle_beta   90.00
_cell.angle_gamma   90.00
#
_symmetry.space_group_name_H-M   'P 1'
#
loop_
_entity.id
_entity.type
_entity.pdbx_description
1 polymer ?
#
loop_
_entity_poly.entity_id
_entity_poly.type
_entity_poly.pdbx_seq_one_letter_code
_entity_poly.pdbx_strand_id
1 'polypeptide(L)'
;MGVGYDQHGQDVTSAAMRACKDAISSNSIQAFRRGSIPGVSFDRMKLQIKLGVPKPLQPSLDLEKVKSVFPYGRIENVEVVDGGLICSSGVKVEEMGDINDDCYIVNAAVGVEVEEMGDINDDCYIVNAAVFVGY
;
A
#
# COMPACT_ATOMS: atom_id res chain seq x y z
N MET A 1 2.34 3.37 7.57
CA MET A 1 2.69 2.04 6.99
C MET A 1 1.45 1.16 6.97
N GLY A 2 1.33 0.26 5.99
CA GLY A 2 0.22 -0.66 5.89
C GLY A 2 0.49 -1.87 4.99
N VAL A 3 -0.42 -2.84 5.06
CA VAL A 3 -0.40 -4.09 4.30
C VAL A 3 -1.72 -4.30 3.57
N GLY A 4 -1.65 -4.86 2.37
CA GLY A 4 -2.82 -5.28 1.62
C GLY A 4 -2.56 -6.60 0.93
N TYR A 5 -3.60 -7.41 0.82
CA TYR A 5 -3.52 -8.72 0.21
C TYR A 5 -4.63 -8.94 -0.80
N ASP A 6 -4.34 -9.75 -1.82
CA ASP A 6 -5.31 -10.33 -2.74
C ASP A 6 -5.24 -11.85 -2.63
N GLN A 7 -6.29 -12.47 -2.11
CA GLN A 7 -6.33 -13.91 -1.83
C GLN A 7 -6.59 -14.76 -3.06
N HIS A 8 -7.04 -14.14 -4.15
CA HIS A 8 -7.42 -14.81 -5.39
C HIS A 8 -6.36 -14.71 -6.49
N GLY A 9 -5.26 -13.99 -6.23
CA GLY A 9 -4.09 -13.96 -7.11
C GLY A 9 -4.33 -13.27 -8.46
N GLN A 10 -5.27 -12.35 -8.53
CA GLN A 10 -5.75 -11.80 -9.82
C GLN A 10 -5.46 -10.32 -10.00
N ASP A 11 -5.33 -9.56 -8.92
CA ASP A 11 -5.15 -8.13 -9.00
C ASP A 11 -4.23 -7.58 -7.90
N VAL A 12 -2.95 -7.45 -8.25
CA VAL A 12 -1.95 -6.78 -7.40
C VAL A 12 -2.31 -5.31 -7.12
N THR A 13 -3.07 -4.66 -8.00
CA THR A 13 -3.54 -3.29 -7.79
C THR A 13 -4.52 -3.24 -6.63
N SER A 14 -5.46 -4.18 -6.55
CA SER A 14 -6.39 -4.29 -5.42
C SER A 14 -5.63 -4.51 -4.11
N ALA A 15 -4.59 -5.36 -4.10
CA ALA A 15 -3.72 -5.54 -2.94
C ALA A 15 -2.98 -4.24 -2.57
N ALA A 16 -2.40 -3.53 -3.54
CA ALA A 16 -1.72 -2.24 -3.31
C ALA A 16 -2.65 -1.15 -2.80
N MET A 17 -3.87 -1.03 -3.35
CA MET A 17 -4.88 -0.09 -2.88
C MET A 17 -5.28 -0.37 -1.44
N ARG A 18 -5.45 -1.66 -1.08
CA ARG A 18 -5.71 -2.08 0.32
C ARG A 18 -4.54 -1.69 1.23
N ALA A 19 -3.29 -1.88 0.79
CA ALA A 19 -2.11 -1.50 1.56
C ALA A 19 -2.03 0.01 1.82
N CYS A 20 -2.29 0.84 0.80
CA CYS A 20 -2.36 2.29 0.95
C CYS A 20 -3.50 2.72 1.88
N LYS A 21 -4.68 2.12 1.74
CA LYS A 21 -5.84 2.40 2.59
C LYS A 21 -5.56 2.02 4.05
N ASP A 22 -4.97 0.86 4.27
CA ASP A 22 -4.53 0.41 5.59
C ASP A 22 -3.54 1.42 6.19
N ALA A 23 -2.54 1.86 5.41
CA ALA A 23 -1.55 2.83 5.84
C ALA A 23 -2.13 4.18 6.28
N ILE A 24 -3.13 4.72 5.58
CA ILE A 24 -3.74 6.00 5.96
C ILE A 24 -4.84 5.86 7.01
N SER A 25 -5.43 4.68 7.16
CA SER A 25 -6.47 4.39 8.15
C SER A 25 -5.90 4.13 9.55
N SER A 26 -4.69 3.55 9.63
CA SER A 26 -4.04 3.17 10.89
C SER A 26 -3.11 4.25 11.45
N ASN A 27 -2.77 5.29 10.67
CA ASN A 27 -1.80 6.32 11.07
C ASN A 27 -2.43 7.69 11.42
N SER A 28 -1.67 8.47 12.18
CA SER A 28 -2.00 9.78 12.77
C SER A 28 -2.25 10.93 11.78
N ILE A 29 -2.41 10.67 10.47
CA ILE A 29 -2.94 11.68 9.52
C ILE A 29 -4.33 12.17 9.97
N GLN A 30 -5.08 11.32 10.67
CA GLN A 30 -6.30 11.70 11.36
C GLN A 30 -6.07 12.77 12.44
N ALA A 31 -4.89 12.85 13.06
CA ALA A 31 -4.52 13.90 14.00
C ALA A 31 -4.30 15.26 13.29
N PHE A 32 -3.86 15.26 12.02
CA PHE A 32 -3.83 16.48 11.20
C PHE A 32 -5.25 17.00 10.88
N ARG A 33 -6.25 16.10 10.84
CA ARG A 33 -7.68 16.44 10.65
C ARG A 33 -8.28 17.33 11.73
N ARG A 34 -7.63 17.45 12.90
CA ARG A 34 -8.09 18.30 14.00
C ARG A 34 -7.41 19.67 14.08
N GLY A 35 -6.60 20.05 13.08
CA GLY A 35 -5.88 21.34 13.13
C GLY A 35 -4.84 21.39 14.24
N SER A 36 -4.34 20.22 14.67
CA SER A 36 -3.39 20.07 15.78
C SER A 36 -2.02 20.72 15.47
N ILE A 37 -1.75 21.03 14.20
CA ILE A 37 -0.55 21.75 13.75
C ILE A 37 -1.00 23.07 13.13
N PRO A 38 -0.79 24.21 13.80
CA PRO A 38 -1.12 25.53 13.26
C PRO A 38 -0.41 25.78 11.92
N GLY A 39 -1.15 26.19 10.89
CA GLY A 39 -0.58 26.60 9.60
C GLY A 39 -0.41 25.50 8.53
N VAL A 40 -0.67 24.24 8.87
CA VAL A 40 -0.60 23.12 7.90
C VAL A 40 -1.99 22.77 7.38
N SER A 41 -2.26 23.14 6.13
CA SER A 41 -3.47 22.75 5.41
C SER A 41 -3.23 21.47 4.59
N PHE A 42 -4.29 20.69 4.35
CA PHE A 42 -4.21 19.39 3.66
C PHE A 42 -3.68 19.49 2.22
N ASP A 43 -3.87 20.63 1.57
CA ASP A 43 -3.35 20.94 0.23
C ASP A 43 -1.83 21.12 0.20
N ARG A 44 -1.19 21.37 1.34
CA ARG A 44 0.27 21.53 1.46
C ARG A 44 1.00 20.24 1.82
N MET A 45 0.28 19.15 2.07
CA MET A 45 0.88 17.85 2.35
C MET A 45 1.40 17.23 1.06
N LYS A 46 2.69 16.92 1.03
CA LYS A 46 3.34 16.17 -0.05
C LYS A 46 3.44 14.72 0.38
N LEU A 47 2.90 13.82 -0.42
CA LEU A 47 2.90 12.38 -0.16
C LEU A 47 4.02 11.70 -0.95
N GLN A 48 4.87 10.99 -0.23
CA GLN A 48 5.89 10.09 -0.78
C GLN A 48 5.43 8.66 -0.51
N ILE A 49 5.15 7.90 -1.57
CA ILE A 49 4.62 6.54 -1.44
C ILE A 49 5.69 5.55 -1.88
N LYS A 50 5.95 4.53 -1.07
CA LYS A 50 6.82 3.41 -1.42
C LYS A 50 6.04 2.11 -1.30
N LEU A 51 5.97 1.36 -2.39
CA LEU A 51 5.25 0.09 -2.48
C LEU A 51 6.23 -1.06 -2.61
N GLY A 52 6.18 -1.99 -1.67
CA GLY A 52 6.86 -3.28 -1.77
C GLY A 52 5.96 -4.28 -2.48
N VAL A 53 6.28 -4.58 -3.74
CA VAL A 53 5.45 -5.43 -4.62
C VAL A 53 6.33 -6.53 -5.20
N PRO A 54 5.86 -7.80 -5.22
CA PRO A 54 6.63 -8.89 -5.81
C PRO A 54 7.02 -8.57 -7.24
N LYS A 55 8.32 -8.67 -7.55
CA LYS A 55 8.89 -8.30 -8.85
C LYS A 55 8.11 -8.78 -10.09
N PRO A 56 7.59 -10.03 -10.15
CA PRO A 56 6.83 -10.49 -11.32
C PRO A 56 5.51 -9.74 -11.55
N LEU A 57 4.93 -9.15 -10.50
CA LEU A 57 3.63 -8.48 -10.52
C LEU A 57 3.76 -6.95 -10.72
N GLN A 58 4.96 -6.38 -10.57
CA GLN A 58 5.15 -4.94 -10.75
C GLN A 58 4.65 -4.40 -12.09
N PRO A 59 4.81 -5.10 -13.24
CA PRO A 59 4.30 -4.62 -14.52
C PRO A 59 2.77 -4.57 -14.64
N SER A 60 2.03 -5.33 -13.82
CA SER A 60 0.55 -5.35 -13.83
C SER A 60 -0.07 -4.39 -12.81
N LEU A 61 0.74 -3.65 -12.07
CA LEU A 61 0.28 -2.67 -11.08
C LEU A 61 -0.22 -1.38 -11.74
N ASP A 62 -1.49 -1.04 -11.51
CA ASP A 62 -2.08 0.20 -11.97
C ASP A 62 -1.87 1.33 -10.93
N LEU A 63 -0.81 2.11 -11.14
CA LEU A 63 -0.45 3.20 -10.23
C LEU A 63 -1.49 4.31 -10.16
N GLU A 64 -2.26 4.56 -11.23
CA GLU A 64 -3.28 5.62 -11.23
C GLU A 64 -4.44 5.24 -10.30
N LYS A 65 -4.85 3.97 -10.31
CA LYS A 65 -5.81 3.45 -9.32
C LYS A 65 -5.27 3.53 -7.90
N VAL A 66 -4.00 3.20 -7.69
CA VAL A 66 -3.39 3.31 -6.34
C VAL A 66 -3.39 4.76 -5.85
N LYS A 67 -3.03 5.72 -6.71
CA LYS A 67 -3.06 7.16 -6.37
C LYS A 67 -4.46 7.64 -5.99
N SER A 68 -5.51 7.09 -6.60
CA SER A 68 -6.90 7.46 -6.29
C SER A 68 -7.35 7.11 -4.86
N VAL A 69 -6.59 6.29 -4.12
CA VAL A 69 -6.89 5.92 -2.73
C VAL A 69 -6.74 7.10 -1.77
N PHE A 70 -5.88 8.07 -2.09
CA PHE A 70 -5.56 9.18 -1.20
C PHE A 70 -6.57 10.33 -1.38
N PRO A 71 -7.39 10.66 -0.37
CA PRO A 71 -8.43 11.68 -0.51
C PRO A 71 -7.92 13.11 -0.25
N TYR A 72 -6.64 13.27 0.08
CA TYR A 72 -5.99 14.53 0.44
C TYR A 72 -4.47 14.43 0.17
N GLY A 73 -3.79 15.58 0.19
CA GLY A 73 -2.38 15.68 -0.12
C GLY A 73 -2.10 15.59 -1.61
N ARG A 74 -0.94 16.12 -2.02
CA ARG A 74 -0.41 16.01 -3.38
C ARG A 74 0.58 14.86 -3.40
N ILE A 75 0.35 13.88 -4.26
CA ILE A 75 1.28 12.77 -4.46
C ILE A 75 2.45 13.28 -5.30
N GLU A 76 3.62 13.41 -4.68
CA GLU A 76 4.84 13.86 -5.37
C GLU A 76 5.55 12.68 -6.02
N ASN A 77 5.60 11.53 -5.34
CA ASN A 77 6.27 10.33 -5.86
C ASN A 77 5.56 9.05 -5.45
N VAL A 78 5.64 8.05 -6.34
CA VAL A 78 5.29 6.66 -6.04
C VAL A 78 6.43 5.78 -6.51
N GLU A 79 7.23 5.30 -5.56
CA GLU A 79 8.30 4.36 -5.79
C GLU A 79 7.77 2.92 -5.64
N VAL A 80 8.06 2.07 -6.63
CA VAL A 80 7.77 0.63 -6.54
C VAL A 80 9.09 -0.11 -6.42
N VAL A 81 9.23 -0.93 -5.37
CA VAL A 81 10.42 -1.73 -5.09
C VAL A 81 10.06 -3.20 -4.95
N ASP A 82 11.07 -4.05 -5.14
CA ASP A 82 10.93 -5.48 -4.86
C ASP A 82 10.64 -5.72 -3.37
N GLY A 83 9.68 -6.57 -3.07
CA GLY A 83 9.15 -6.80 -1.73
C GLY A 83 7.83 -7.56 -1.76
N GLY A 84 7.03 -7.45 -0.71
CA GLY A 84 5.77 -8.17 -0.59
C GLY A 84 5.96 -9.67 -0.46
N LEU A 85 4.93 -10.44 -0.83
CA LEU A 85 4.98 -11.91 -0.85
C LEU A 85 4.05 -12.44 -1.94
N ILE A 86 4.51 -13.45 -2.68
CA ILE A 86 3.64 -14.36 -3.43
C ILE A 86 3.66 -15.68 -2.67
N CYS A 87 2.50 -16.22 -2.37
CA CYS A 87 2.36 -17.47 -1.63
C CYS A 87 1.11 -18.21 -2.10
N SER A 88 1.15 -19.53 -2.13
CA SER A 88 0.00 -20.34 -2.53
C SER A 88 -1.05 -20.34 -1.41
N SER A 89 -2.31 -20.07 -1.76
CA SER A 89 -3.49 -20.22 -0.93
C SER A 89 -3.82 -21.69 -0.63
N GLY A 90 -3.23 -22.63 -1.39
CA GLY A 90 -3.45 -24.07 -1.30
C GLY A 90 -4.81 -24.56 -1.85
N VAL A 91 -5.69 -23.64 -2.28
CA VAL A 91 -7.01 -23.96 -2.82
C VAL A 91 -7.29 -23.06 -4.01
N LYS A 92 -7.46 -23.66 -5.20
CA LYS A 92 -8.03 -22.98 -6.36
C LYS A 92 -9.55 -23.16 -6.32
N VAL A 93 -10.30 -22.09 -6.05
CA VAL A 93 -11.77 -22.14 -6.08
C VAL A 93 -12.24 -21.59 -7.42
N GLU A 94 -12.41 -22.46 -8.42
CA GLU A 94 -12.84 -22.03 -9.77
C GLU A 94 -14.20 -21.32 -9.75
N GLU A 95 -15.08 -21.65 -8.80
CA GLU A 95 -16.38 -21.00 -8.59
C GLU A 95 -16.26 -19.53 -8.14
N MET A 96 -15.13 -19.14 -7.53
CA MET A 96 -14.80 -17.76 -7.15
C MET A 96 -14.06 -17.01 -8.27
N GLY A 97 -13.79 -17.68 -9.41
CA GLY A 97 -13.07 -17.12 -10.55
C GLY A 97 -11.55 -17.24 -10.44
N ASP A 98 -11.01 -18.07 -9.54
CA ASP A 98 -9.57 -18.25 -9.33
C ASP A 98 -8.85 -18.75 -10.59
N ILE A 99 -7.89 -17.94 -11.07
CA ILE A 99 -7.05 -18.28 -12.24
C ILE A 99 -5.89 -19.18 -11.81
N ASN A 100 -5.34 -18.93 -10.62
CA ASN A 100 -4.30 -19.70 -9.95
C ASN A 100 -4.62 -19.81 -8.45
N ASP A 101 -3.76 -20.49 -7.71
CA ASP A 101 -3.81 -20.57 -6.24
C ASP A 101 -2.89 -19.51 -5.60
N ASP A 102 -2.50 -18.46 -6.31
CA ASP A 102 -1.59 -17.46 -5.75
C ASP A 102 -2.35 -16.47 -4.84
N CYS A 103 -1.70 -16.07 -3.76
CA CYS A 103 -2.08 -14.96 -2.91
C CYS A 103 -0.96 -13.93 -2.96
N TYR A 104 -1.34 -12.67 -3.19
CA TYR A 104 -0.39 -11.56 -3.29
C TYR A 104 -0.47 -10.71 -2.04
N ILE A 105 0.68 -10.37 -1.47
CA ILE A 105 0.80 -9.42 -0.36
C ILE A 105 1.64 -8.25 -0.84
N VAL A 106 1.12 -7.04 -0.62
CA VAL A 106 1.76 -5.77 -0.93
C VAL A 106 1.94 -4.97 0.34
N ASN A 107 3.12 -4.35 0.47
CA ASN A 107 3.47 -3.45 1.55
C ASN A 107 3.40 -2.00 1.07
N ALA A 108 2.91 -1.09 1.92
CA ALA A 108 2.91 0.34 1.63
C ALA A 108 3.52 1.15 2.78
N ALA A 109 4.52 1.97 2.44
CA ALA A 109 4.98 3.06 3.28
C ALA A 109 4.51 4.38 2.67
N VAL A 110 3.91 5.24 3.50
CA VAL A 110 3.39 6.55 3.09
C VAL A 110 4.06 7.58 3.98
N GLY A 111 5.01 8.32 3.42
CA GLY A 111 5.63 9.49 4.02
C GLY A 111 4.78 10.73 3.76
N VAL A 112 4.74 11.63 4.74
CA VAL A 112 4.08 12.94 4.62
C VAL A 112 5.11 14.01 4.89
N GLU A 113 5.40 14.82 3.88
CA GLU A 113 6.29 15.97 3.96
C GLU A 113 5.46 17.26 4.00
N VAL A 114 5.89 18.20 4.82
CA VAL A 114 5.35 19.56 4.91
C VAL A 114 6.53 20.50 4.70
N GLU A 115 6.38 21.57 3.93
CA GLU A 115 7.50 22.43 3.45
C GLU A 115 8.42 23.01 4.56
N GLU A 116 8.05 22.92 5.84
CA GLU A 116 8.86 23.35 6.98
C GLU A 116 9.67 22.22 7.65
N MET A 117 9.50 20.97 7.22
CA MET A 117 10.17 19.79 7.77
C MET A 117 11.00 19.14 6.67
N GLY A 118 12.33 19.11 6.84
CA GLY A 118 13.28 18.58 5.84
C GLY A 118 13.03 17.11 5.48
N ASP A 119 13.67 16.67 4.39
CA ASP A 119 13.49 15.34 3.77
C ASP A 119 13.49 14.20 4.80
N ILE A 120 12.42 13.40 4.80
CA ILE A 120 12.26 12.24 5.68
C ILE A 120 12.72 11.01 4.90
N ASN A 121 14.01 10.70 4.94
CA ASN A 121 14.55 9.41 4.47
C ASN A 121 14.68 8.44 5.64
N ASP A 122 13.53 8.00 6.16
CA ASP A 122 13.48 6.93 7.17
C ASP A 122 13.27 5.58 6.48
N ASP A 123 14.26 4.68 6.62
CA ASP A 123 14.12 3.29 6.19
C ASP A 123 13.04 2.61 7.04
N CYS A 124 11.95 2.21 6.39
CA CYS A 124 10.83 1.51 7.00
C CYS A 124 10.87 0.04 6.62
N TYR A 125 10.77 -0.84 7.62
CA TYR A 125 10.66 -2.28 7.42
C TYR A 125 9.26 -2.76 7.77
N ILE A 126 8.60 -3.43 6.82
CA ILE A 126 7.31 -4.08 7.04
C ILE A 126 7.49 -5.57 6.79
N VAL A 127 7.26 -6.38 7.82
CA VAL A 127 7.34 -7.85 7.75
C VAL A 127 5.94 -8.40 7.93
N ASN A 128 5.52 -9.27 7.01
CA ASN A 128 4.24 -9.95 7.07
C ASN A 128 4.45 -11.46 7.12
N ALA A 129 3.50 -12.16 7.73
CA ALA A 129 3.39 -13.61 7.68
C ALA A 129 2.01 -13.98 7.13
N ALA A 130 1.98 -15.02 6.29
CA ALA A 130 0.75 -15.58 5.76
C ALA A 130 0.59 -17.00 6.31
N VAL A 131 -0.62 -17.31 6.80
CA VAL A 131 -0.97 -18.64 7.29
C VAL A 131 -2.02 -19.21 6.35
N PHE A 132 -1.73 -20.39 5.81
CA PHE A 132 -2.61 -21.10 4.89
C PHE A 132 -3.03 -22.43 5.51
N VAL A 133 -4.30 -22.78 5.30
CA VAL A 133 -4.86 -24.07 5.68
C VAL A 133 -5.05 -24.86 4.39
N GLY A 134 -4.13 -25.78 4.10
CA GLY A 134 -4.27 -26.74 3.01
C GLY A 134 -5.13 -27.93 3.43
N TYR A 135 -5.96 -28.43 2.52
CA TYR A 135 -6.72 -29.68 2.66
C TYR A 135 -6.10 -30.79 1.82
#